data_AF-A0A535IM99-F1
#
_entry.id   AF-A0A535IM99-F1
#
_cell.length_a   1.000
_cell.length_b   1.000
_cell.length_c   1.000
_cell.angle_alpha   90.00
_cell.angle_beta   90.00
_cell.angle_gamma   90.00
#
_symmetry.space_group_name_H-M   'P 1'
#
loop_
_entity.id
_entity.type
_entity.pdbx_description
1 polymer ?
#
loop_
_entity_poly.entity_id
_entity_poly.type
_entity_poly.pdbx_seq_one_letter_code
_entity_poly.pdbx_strand_id
1 'polypeptide(L)'
;MTAIRVAGLLLLLASASVASIRAQTSLTIYNDGRVLVRRTVSLAVPKGASTQRAALGALDPASLFSLDSAVTIERLTYDGAVDEASVLRRSVGKRVVFRLPESKDTLSALVLGVDPLRLQLPDGRVS
;
A
#
# COMPACT_ATOMS: atom_id res chain seq x y z
N MET A 1 25.31 67.26 -3.72
CA MET A 1 25.87 65.90 -3.86
C MET A 1 25.22 65.02 -2.81
N THR A 2 24.46 64.00 -3.27
CA THR A 2 24.28 62.64 -2.67
C THR A 2 24.04 62.50 -1.15
N ALA A 3 23.09 61.70 -0.64
CA ALA A 3 22.05 60.85 -1.19
C ALA A 3 21.11 60.43 -0.04
N ILE A 4 19.81 60.32 -0.32
CA ILE A 4 18.77 59.75 0.54
C ILE A 4 19.05 58.24 0.71
N ARG A 5 18.99 57.70 1.95
CA ARG A 5 18.86 56.25 2.16
C ARG A 5 17.56 55.92 2.88
N VAL A 6 16.75 55.20 2.13
CA VAL A 6 15.34 54.87 2.32
C VAL A 6 15.19 53.74 3.33
N ALA A 7 14.21 53.93 4.22
CA ALA A 7 13.65 52.95 5.13
C ALA A 7 13.05 51.74 4.38
N GLY A 8 13.07 50.56 4.99
CA GLY A 8 12.35 49.43 4.42
C GLY A 8 12.66 48.09 5.06
N LEU A 9 12.37 47.95 6.36
CA LEU A 9 12.19 46.65 6.99
C LEU A 9 10.90 46.04 6.42
N LEU A 10 10.99 45.26 5.33
CA LEU A 10 9.88 44.46 4.82
C LEU A 10 10.07 43.01 5.24
N LEU A 11 9.57 42.72 6.44
CA LEU A 11 9.24 41.39 6.90
C LEU A 11 7.98 40.94 6.14
N LEU A 12 8.12 40.11 5.11
CA LEU A 12 7.00 39.33 4.61
C LEU A 12 7.43 37.90 4.38
N LEU A 13 6.97 37.07 5.31
CA LEU A 13 6.97 35.64 5.32
C LEU A 13 6.61 35.10 3.93
N ALA A 14 7.62 34.71 3.16
CA ALA A 14 7.45 33.72 2.12
C ALA A 14 7.29 32.37 2.82
N SER A 15 6.10 32.15 3.39
CA SER A 15 5.59 30.83 3.73
C SER A 15 5.63 30.02 2.45
N ALA A 16 6.77 29.35 2.20
CA ALA A 16 6.89 28.37 1.15
C ALA A 16 5.85 27.30 1.45
N SER A 17 4.69 27.44 0.83
CA SER A 17 3.72 26.39 0.68
C SER A 17 4.38 25.32 -0.17
N VAL A 18 5.19 24.49 0.48
CA VAL A 18 5.51 23.15 0.00
C VAL A 18 4.18 22.41 0.04
N ALA A 19 3.36 22.67 -0.98
CA ALA A 19 2.22 21.85 -1.30
C ALA A 19 2.80 20.45 -1.42
N SER A 20 2.52 19.62 -0.41
CA SER A 20 2.84 18.21 -0.45
C SER A 20 2.26 17.70 -1.76
N ILE A 21 3.13 17.44 -2.74
CA ILE A 21 2.79 16.78 -3.98
C ILE A 21 2.39 15.38 -3.52
N ARG A 22 1.09 15.22 -3.21
CA ARG A 22 0.50 13.94 -2.87
C ARG A 22 0.95 12.97 -3.94
N ALA A 23 1.61 11.89 -3.53
CA ALA A 23 2.17 10.83 -4.37
C ALA A 23 1.37 10.67 -5.66
N GLN A 24 1.85 11.35 -6.73
CA GLN A 24 1.10 11.46 -7.96
C GLN A 24 1.04 10.06 -8.55
N THR A 25 -0.14 9.46 -8.49
CA THR A 25 -0.41 8.12 -8.97
C THR A 25 -1.02 8.26 -10.34
N SER A 26 -0.34 7.72 -11.36
CA SER A 26 -0.80 7.69 -12.75
C SER A 26 -1.22 6.27 -13.09
N LEU A 27 -2.34 6.13 -13.77
CA LEU A 27 -2.93 4.86 -14.18
C LEU A 27 -2.94 4.80 -15.71
N THR A 28 -2.42 3.72 -16.29
CA THR A 28 -2.56 3.42 -17.72
C THR A 28 -3.24 2.07 -17.87
N ILE A 29 -4.33 2.05 -18.64
CA ILE A 29 -5.09 0.83 -18.92
C ILE A 29 -4.86 0.50 -20.39
N TYR A 30 -4.33 -0.69 -20.65
CA TYR A 30 -4.12 -1.19 -22.01
C TYR A 30 -5.41 -1.84 -22.54
N ASN A 31 -5.57 -1.90 -23.86
CA ASN A 31 -6.75 -2.48 -24.50
C ASN A 31 -6.95 -3.97 -24.16
N ASP A 32 -5.88 -4.66 -23.75
CA ASP A 32 -5.91 -6.06 -23.32
C ASP A 32 -6.25 -6.24 -21.82
N GLY A 33 -6.62 -5.15 -21.14
CA GLY A 33 -7.02 -5.16 -19.74
C GLY A 33 -5.86 -5.09 -18.75
N ARG A 34 -4.60 -5.07 -19.18
CA ARG A 34 -3.47 -4.84 -18.27
C ARG A 34 -3.50 -3.42 -17.73
N VAL A 35 -3.07 -3.27 -16.48
CA VAL A 35 -3.06 -2.00 -15.77
C VAL A 35 -1.67 -1.70 -15.26
N LEU A 36 -1.13 -0.55 -15.67
CA LEU A 36 0.11 -0.01 -15.15
C LEU A 36 -0.19 1.13 -14.17
N VAL A 37 0.25 0.97 -12.93
CA VAL A 37 0.21 2.02 -11.91
C VAL A 37 1.61 2.58 -11.74
N ARG A 38 1.79 3.86 -12.05
CA ARG A 38 3.01 4.61 -11.77
C ARG A 38 2.80 5.44 -10.52
N ARG A 39 3.65 5.25 -9.51
CA ARG A 39 3.59 6.00 -8.26
C ARG A 39 4.96 6.54 -7.91
N THR A 40 5.02 7.83 -7.58
CA THR A 40 6.24 8.46 -7.06
C THR A 40 6.27 8.38 -5.53
N VAL A 41 7.40 7.97 -4.97
CA VAL A 41 7.64 7.94 -3.53
C VAL A 41 8.85 8.83 -3.22
N SER A 42 8.64 9.84 -2.38
CA SER A 42 9.70 10.79 -2.01
C SER A 42 10.64 10.17 -0.99
N LEU A 43 11.92 10.05 -1.35
CA LEU A 43 12.99 9.54 -0.50
C LEU A 43 14.17 10.50 -0.59
N ALA A 44 14.81 10.79 0.55
CA ALA A 44 16.06 11.53 0.57
C ALA A 44 17.18 10.60 0.13
N VAL A 45 17.63 10.72 -1.11
CA VAL A 45 18.70 9.87 -1.67
C VAL A 45 20.01 10.68 -1.67
N PRO A 46 21.05 10.23 -0.94
CA PRO A 46 22.38 10.83 -1.01
C PRO A 46 22.97 10.73 -2.43
N LYS A 47 23.87 11.65 -2.78
CA LYS A 47 24.60 11.57 -4.05
C LYS A 47 25.50 10.33 -4.08
N GLY A 48 25.59 9.68 -5.24
CA GLY A 48 26.40 8.47 -5.46
C GLY A 48 25.61 7.18 -5.25
N ALA A 49 26.32 6.08 -5.04
CA ALA A 49 25.70 4.79 -4.76
C ALA A 49 25.19 4.75 -3.30
N SER A 50 23.92 4.43 -3.11
CA SER A 50 23.33 4.27 -1.78
C SER A 50 22.17 3.28 -1.80
N THR A 51 21.96 2.59 -0.68
CA THR A 51 20.81 1.70 -0.47
C THR A 51 19.79 2.40 0.40
N GLN A 52 18.55 2.51 -0.07
CA GLN A 52 17.46 3.18 0.64
C GLN A 52 16.30 2.22 0.90
N ARG A 53 15.61 2.39 2.03
CA ARG A 53 14.37 1.66 2.34
C ARG A 53 13.17 2.54 2.06
N ALA A 54 12.23 2.03 1.27
CA ALA A 54 10.99 2.72 0.92
C ALA A 54 9.78 1.99 1.52
N ALA A 55 8.91 2.72 2.22
CA ALA A 55 7.62 2.20 2.64
C ALA A 55 6.63 2.34 1.48
N LEU A 56 6.29 1.21 0.84
CA LEU A 56 5.43 1.20 -0.35
C LEU A 56 3.95 0.91 -0.02
N GLY A 57 3.63 0.60 1.23
CA GLY A 57 2.27 0.21 1.66
C GLY A 57 1.85 -1.15 1.11
N ALA A 58 0.54 -1.39 1.09
CA ALA A 58 -0.02 -2.64 0.59
C ALA A 58 0.08 -2.70 -0.94
N LEU A 59 0.81 -3.69 -1.45
CA LEU A 59 0.92 -4.01 -2.87
C LEU A 59 1.32 -5.48 -3.04
N ASP A 60 1.08 -6.02 -4.22
CA ASP A 60 1.61 -7.33 -4.61
C ASP A 60 3.11 -7.20 -4.95
N PRO A 61 4.02 -7.88 -4.22
CA PRO A 61 5.46 -7.81 -4.51
C PRO A 61 5.82 -8.27 -5.92
N ALA A 62 5.05 -9.16 -6.53
CA ALA A 62 5.31 -9.64 -7.89
C ALA A 62 4.97 -8.60 -8.97
N SER A 63 4.28 -7.51 -8.61
CA SER A 63 3.89 -6.44 -9.52
C SER A 63 4.88 -5.27 -9.59
N LEU A 64 5.95 -5.30 -8.78
CA LEU A 64 6.91 -4.20 -8.69
C LEU A 64 8.07 -4.35 -9.66
N PHE A 65 8.36 -3.25 -10.35
CA PHE A 65 9.53 -3.13 -11.22
C PHE A 65 10.03 -1.69 -11.22
N SER A 66 11.34 -1.52 -11.42
CA SER A 66 11.93 -0.18 -11.58
C SER A 66 11.64 0.36 -12.98
N LEU A 67 11.25 1.63 -13.06
CA LEU A 67 11.15 2.37 -14.32
C LEU A 67 12.45 3.09 -14.68
N ASP A 68 13.37 3.20 -13.73
CA ASP A 68 14.65 3.89 -13.87
C ASP A 68 15.79 2.86 -13.89
N SER A 69 16.66 2.94 -14.89
CA SER A 69 17.79 2.02 -15.05
C SER A 69 18.89 2.22 -14.00
N ALA A 70 18.94 3.37 -13.34
CA ALA A 70 19.88 3.63 -12.25
C ALA A 70 19.42 3.03 -10.90
N VAL A 71 18.20 2.49 -10.83
CA VAL A 71 17.62 1.96 -9.59
C VAL A 71 17.49 0.44 -9.69
N THR A 72 18.10 -0.26 -8.73
CA THR A 72 17.97 -1.72 -8.58
C THR A 72 17.17 -2.03 -7.31
N ILE A 73 16.22 -2.96 -7.41
CA ILE A 73 15.47 -3.47 -6.27
C ILE A 73 16.27 -4.62 -5.65
N GLU A 74 16.97 -4.36 -4.55
CA GLU A 74 17.79 -5.38 -3.87
C GLU A 74 16.97 -6.36 -3.03
N ARG A 75 15.91 -5.86 -2.37
CA ARG A 75 15.08 -6.65 -1.45
C ARG A 75 13.67 -6.10 -1.37
N LEU A 76 12.71 -7.01 -1.40
CA LEU A 76 11.31 -6.76 -1.09
C LEU A 76 10.93 -7.54 0.16
N THR A 77 10.36 -6.84 1.14
CA THR A 77 9.76 -7.46 2.32
C THR A 77 8.29 -7.11 2.30
N TYR A 78 7.45 -8.12 2.27
CA TYR A 78 6.00 -7.98 2.29
C TYR A 78 5.46 -8.89 3.39
N ASP A 79 4.42 -8.42 4.08
CA ASP A 79 3.65 -9.31 4.93
C ASP A 79 2.72 -10.11 4.01
N GLY A 80 3.00 -11.40 3.90
CA GLY A 80 2.32 -12.28 2.98
C GLY A 80 0.86 -12.47 3.34
N ALA A 81 0.00 -11.67 2.68
CA ALA A 81 -1.38 -11.99 2.43
C ALA A 81 -2.19 -12.24 3.72
N VAL A 82 -2.42 -11.19 4.50
CA VAL A 82 -3.46 -11.16 5.54
C VAL A 82 -4.84 -10.89 4.93
N ASP A 83 -5.05 -11.24 3.66
CA ASP A 83 -6.38 -11.23 3.07
C ASP A 83 -7.18 -12.45 3.55
N GLU A 84 -8.49 -12.29 3.57
CA GLU A 84 -9.41 -13.32 4.06
C GLU A 84 -9.22 -14.66 3.34
N ALA A 85 -9.03 -14.65 2.02
CA ALA A 85 -8.88 -15.87 1.24
C ALA A 85 -7.57 -16.62 1.60
N SER A 86 -6.47 -15.90 1.84
CA SER A 86 -5.20 -16.47 2.28
C SER A 86 -5.23 -16.99 3.72
N VAL A 87 -5.97 -16.31 4.61
CA VAL A 87 -6.23 -16.80 5.98
C VAL A 87 -7.08 -18.06 5.96
N LEU A 88 -8.15 -18.08 5.16
CA LEU A 88 -9.05 -19.22 5.03
C LEU A 88 -8.34 -20.43 4.42
N ARG A 89 -7.48 -20.22 3.40
CA ARG A 89 -6.73 -21.31 2.76
C ARG A 89 -5.76 -21.98 3.73
N ARG A 90 -5.14 -21.21 4.63
CA ARG A 90 -4.30 -21.72 5.74
C ARG A 90 -5.09 -22.39 6.86
N SER A 91 -6.40 -22.16 6.88
CA SER A 91 -7.31 -22.64 7.91
C SER A 91 -8.12 -23.85 7.48
N VAL A 92 -7.94 -24.38 6.27
CA VAL A 92 -8.57 -25.63 5.83
C VAL A 92 -8.26 -26.75 6.83
N GLY A 93 -9.30 -27.46 7.28
CA GLY A 93 -9.24 -28.46 8.34
C GLY A 93 -9.26 -27.91 9.77
N LYS A 94 -9.36 -26.59 9.96
CA LYS A 94 -9.42 -25.94 11.28
C LYS A 94 -10.75 -25.23 11.50
N ARG A 95 -11.19 -25.14 12.76
CA ARG A 95 -12.31 -24.28 13.16
C ARG A 95 -11.83 -22.84 13.29
N VAL A 96 -12.52 -21.92 12.62
CA VAL A 96 -12.27 -20.47 12.65
C VAL A 96 -13.49 -19.78 13.24
N VAL A 97 -13.27 -18.69 13.97
CA VAL A 97 -14.32 -17.86 14.56
C VAL A 97 -14.52 -16.61 13.71
N PHE A 98 -15.74 -16.40 13.25
CA PHE A 98 -16.19 -15.28 12.44
C PHE A 98 -17.03 -14.35 13.30
N ARG A 99 -16.81 -13.04 13.16
CA ARG A 99 -17.71 -12.02 13.70
C ARG A 99 -18.62 -11.55 12.59
N LEU A 100 -19.93 -11.54 12.81
CA LEU A 100 -20.86 -11.02 11.82
C LEU A 100 -20.88 -9.49 11.90
N PRO A 101 -20.82 -8.75 10.78
CA PRO A 101 -20.85 -7.28 10.82
C PRO A 101 -22.10 -6.71 11.51
N GLU A 102 -23.23 -7.40 11.33
CA GLU A 102 -24.57 -6.99 11.79
C GLU A 102 -24.92 -7.52 13.20
N SER A 103 -24.10 -8.41 13.78
CA SER A 103 -24.38 -9.04 15.09
C SER A 103 -23.18 -8.98 16.02
N LYS A 104 -23.42 -8.88 17.33
CA LYS A 104 -22.36 -9.04 18.34
C LYS A 104 -21.93 -10.50 18.50
N ASP A 105 -22.62 -11.43 17.87
CA ASP A 105 -22.33 -12.85 17.97
C ASP A 105 -21.12 -13.26 17.13
N THR A 106 -20.40 -14.24 17.66
CA THR A 106 -19.33 -14.93 16.97
C THR A 106 -19.78 -16.33 16.57
N LEU A 107 -19.69 -16.64 15.27
CA LEU A 107 -19.95 -17.99 14.75
C LEU A 107 -18.63 -18.73 14.60
N SER A 108 -18.60 -20.02 14.95
CA SER A 108 -17.44 -20.88 14.67
C SER A 108 -17.77 -21.86 13.56
N ALA A 109 -16.92 -21.97 12.55
CA ALA A 109 -17.10 -22.95 11.47
C ALA A 109 -15.79 -23.63 11.11
N LEU A 110 -15.85 -24.91 10.74
CA LEU A 110 -14.74 -25.67 10.21
C LEU A 110 -14.58 -25.33 8.72
N VAL A 111 -13.38 -24.91 8.31
CA VAL A 111 -13.10 -24.62 6.91
C VAL A 111 -12.82 -25.93 6.17
N LEU A 112 -13.69 -26.29 5.23
CA LEU A 112 -13.56 -27.50 4.42
C LEU A 112 -12.86 -27.22 3.07
N GLY A 113 -13.01 -26.02 2.53
CA GLY A 113 -12.43 -25.61 1.25
C GLY A 113 -12.60 -24.12 1.02
N VAL A 114 -11.83 -23.56 0.08
CA VAL A 114 -11.81 -22.11 -0.20
C VAL A 114 -12.12 -21.75 -1.65
N ASP A 115 -12.17 -22.73 -2.55
CA ASP A 115 -12.58 -22.53 -3.94
C ASP A 115 -13.27 -23.82 -4.47
N PRO A 116 -14.61 -23.92 -4.37
CA PRO A 116 -15.51 -22.95 -3.74
C PRO A 116 -15.33 -22.92 -2.21
N LEU A 117 -15.67 -21.79 -1.58
CA LEU A 117 -15.72 -21.69 -0.12
C LEU A 117 -16.70 -22.73 0.43
N ARG A 118 -16.23 -23.58 1.32
CA ARG A 118 -17.03 -24.59 2.02
C ARG A 118 -16.76 -24.51 3.51
N LEU A 119 -17.79 -24.22 4.29
CA LEU A 119 -17.73 -24.09 5.74
C LEU A 119 -18.71 -25.05 6.39
N GLN A 120 -18.26 -25.81 7.39
CA GLN A 120 -19.14 -26.61 8.23
C GLN A 120 -19.44 -25.87 9.53
N LEU A 121 -20.71 -25.52 9.73
CA LEU A 121 -21.23 -24.86 10.91
C LEU A 121 -21.23 -25.81 12.14
N PRO A 122 -21.41 -25.30 13.37
CA PRO A 122 -21.45 -26.13 14.58
C PRO A 122 -22.58 -27.17 14.58
N ASP A 123 -23.68 -26.86 13.90
CA ASP A 123 -24.84 -27.73 13.71
C ASP A 123 -24.63 -28.79 12.62
N GLY A 124 -23.45 -28.84 12.00
CA GLY A 124 -23.07 -29.80 10.97
C GLY A 124 -23.48 -29.40 9.55
N ARG A 125 -24.20 -28.28 9.37
CA ARG A 125 -24.57 -27.79 8.04
C ARG A 125 -23.34 -27.34 7.26
N VAL A 126 -23.31 -27.63 5.96
CA VAL A 126 -22.26 -27.16 5.05
C VAL A 126 -22.83 -26.05 4.18
N SER A 127 -22.14 -24.91 4.18
CA SER A 127 -22.41 -23.76 3.30
C SER A 127 -21.25 -23.49 2.38
#